data_AF-A0A964EW47-F1
#
_entry.id   AF-A0A964EW47-F1
#
_cell.length_a   1.000
_cell.length_b   1.000
_cell.length_c   1.000
_cell.angle_alpha   90.00
_cell.angle_beta   90.00
_cell.angle_gamma   90.00
#
_symmetry.space_group_name_H-M   'P 1'
#
loop_
_entity.id
_entity.type
_entity.pdbx_description
1 polymer ?
#
loop_
_entity_poly.entity_id
_entity_poly.type
_entity_poly.pdbx_seq_one_letter_code
_entity_poly.pdbx_strand_id
1 'polypeptide(L)'
;MGWELFLHEREAHRAHRIDAARALLDGDRGPAAALLDTWRFAARPELVDALLDTLVAGGFHPSPQQLTASLGPADAIREPAEDFWSLSPLARRVKLTSLCAPSVEADAVHISAWALDELRFFGALIEDRQRRAWQDAAYPPDRRRDAETAALWAEWFEQSAWNCRERWEALYLPVAARAFGAVLEARQFPLHVRHQVQEDLQESFFFTLLGGGEGPPGWQELAVRVLETGRQGPVDTVTGCLDEAGWGRVGSCAVRRGYGPRSAGVAWPDLPNALARARALSDEGQTDPLALERYLDLHVALRLLDTWTEPDRCGSIRSWRVVRQNRGRASGRLRAVLASSDAERLRAPLMALDALHARTLSAVARHCRDWAWQQLSRGFSFDYGRSVSPPCLDDPDGQPPYSVDDLSALRCWVMLVIVRGRLGHLQRWVQEGSTGDRDTQWGRLLAKGLPDRLRDQGEGARGRYDRLRAELAEAGDTMLRELTPIATQIAALDGTKGAALGQRFTALLEPIWTDDVTFPKVRYKGYVENTVKALPLLELDEVEEDAHEH
;
A
#
# COMPACT_ATOMS: atom_id res chain seq x y z
N MET A 1 -0.75 -38.18 3.98
CA MET A 1 -2.18 -38.02 3.64
C MET A 1 -2.49 -38.99 2.52
N GLY A 2 -3.44 -39.90 2.69
CA GLY A 2 -3.86 -40.83 1.63
C GLY A 2 -4.84 -40.18 0.65
N TRP A 3 -5.00 -40.77 -0.55
CA TRP A 3 -5.90 -40.26 -1.60
C TRP A 3 -7.36 -40.16 -1.16
N GLU A 4 -7.89 -41.19 -0.50
CA GLU A 4 -9.27 -41.20 0.02
C GLU A 4 -9.51 -40.10 1.06
N LEU A 5 -8.56 -39.89 1.98
CA LEU A 5 -8.63 -38.82 2.97
C LEU A 5 -8.65 -37.43 2.31
N PHE A 6 -7.81 -37.23 1.30
CA PHE A 6 -7.80 -35.98 0.53
C PHE A 6 -9.13 -35.72 -0.18
N LEU A 7 -9.72 -36.75 -0.81
CA LEU A 7 -11.02 -36.63 -1.46
C LEU A 7 -12.12 -36.26 -0.46
N HIS A 8 -12.09 -36.88 0.73
CA HIS A 8 -13.03 -36.58 1.81
C HIS A 8 -12.91 -35.13 2.32
N GLU A 9 -11.68 -34.68 2.63
CA GLU A 9 -11.42 -33.29 3.04
C GLU A 9 -11.84 -32.29 1.95
N ARG A 10 -11.59 -32.60 0.68
CA ARG A 10 -11.99 -31.75 -0.44
C ARG A 10 -13.51 -31.61 -0.54
N GLU A 11 -14.23 -32.72 -0.42
CA GLU A 11 -15.69 -32.73 -0.52
C GLU A 11 -16.35 -31.96 0.63
N ALA A 12 -15.83 -32.13 1.86
CA ALA A 12 -16.29 -31.34 3.01
C ALA A 12 -16.09 -29.83 2.78
N HIS A 13 -14.93 -29.43 2.27
CA HIS A 13 -14.67 -28.02 1.95
C HIS A 13 -15.44 -27.53 0.73
N ARG A 14 -15.82 -28.40 -0.22
CA ARG A 14 -16.58 -28.04 -1.43
C ARG A 14 -17.95 -27.46 -1.06
N ALA A 15 -18.73 -28.18 -0.24
CA ALA A 15 -20.05 -27.72 0.19
C ALA A 15 -19.97 -26.33 0.83
N HIS A 16 -19.04 -26.16 1.78
CA HIS A 16 -18.84 -24.90 2.48
C HIS A 16 -18.56 -23.71 1.55
N ARG A 17 -17.73 -23.90 0.51
CA ARG A 17 -17.41 -22.85 -0.49
C ARG A 17 -18.60 -22.47 -1.36
N ILE A 18 -19.40 -23.46 -1.77
CA ILE A 18 -20.61 -23.23 -2.58
C ILE A 18 -21.66 -22.49 -1.75
N ASP A 19 -21.86 -22.91 -0.51
CA ASP A 19 -22.83 -22.27 0.38
C ASP A 19 -22.41 -20.85 0.73
N ALA A 20 -21.11 -20.60 0.95
CA ALA A 20 -20.60 -19.24 1.16
C ALA A 20 -20.81 -18.34 -0.07
N ALA A 21 -20.63 -18.87 -1.29
CA ALA A 21 -20.88 -18.13 -2.51
C ALA A 21 -22.37 -17.83 -2.73
N ARG A 22 -23.26 -18.76 -2.39
CA ARG A 22 -24.72 -18.52 -2.44
C ARG A 22 -25.12 -17.43 -1.45
N ALA A 23 -24.70 -17.57 -0.19
CA ALA A 23 -24.96 -16.59 0.85
C ALA A 23 -24.49 -15.19 0.42
N LEU A 24 -23.27 -15.09 -0.14
CA LEU A 24 -22.74 -13.82 -0.64
C LEU A 24 -23.61 -13.21 -1.73
N LEU A 25 -24.06 -14.00 -2.71
CA LEU A 25 -24.94 -13.53 -3.79
C LEU A 25 -26.34 -13.16 -3.29
N ASP A 26 -26.79 -13.76 -2.19
CA ASP A 26 -28.03 -13.44 -1.50
C ASP A 26 -27.89 -12.26 -0.51
N GLY A 27 -26.69 -11.69 -0.38
CA GLY A 27 -26.38 -10.51 0.45
C GLY A 27 -25.81 -10.80 1.85
N ASP A 28 -25.68 -12.07 2.24
CA ASP A 28 -25.01 -12.48 3.47
C ASP A 28 -23.50 -12.66 3.26
N ARG A 29 -22.73 -11.69 3.75
CA ARG A 29 -21.27 -11.66 3.61
C ARG A 29 -20.54 -12.55 4.61
N GLY A 30 -21.17 -12.97 5.71
CA GLY A 30 -20.51 -13.63 6.84
C GLY A 30 -19.75 -14.91 6.46
N PRO A 31 -20.39 -15.87 5.76
CA PRO A 31 -19.72 -17.10 5.33
C PRO A 31 -18.54 -16.86 4.39
N ALA A 32 -18.64 -15.88 3.47
CA ALA A 32 -17.57 -15.54 2.54
C ALA A 32 -16.40 -14.84 3.25
N ALA A 33 -16.70 -13.94 4.20
CA ALA A 33 -15.70 -13.28 5.03
C ALA A 33 -14.87 -14.29 5.85
N ALA A 34 -15.51 -15.33 6.39
CA ALA A 34 -14.82 -16.38 7.14
C ALA A 34 -13.77 -17.14 6.30
N LEU A 35 -13.97 -17.28 4.98
CA LEU A 35 -12.99 -17.90 4.07
C LEU A 35 -11.76 -17.00 3.81
N LEU A 36 -11.83 -15.72 4.17
CA LEU A 36 -10.78 -14.74 3.92
C LEU A 36 -9.92 -14.45 5.18
N ASP A 37 -10.15 -15.17 6.28
CA ASP A 37 -9.46 -15.01 7.58
C ASP A 37 -7.92 -15.10 7.51
N THR A 38 -7.39 -15.81 6.50
CA THR A 38 -5.94 -15.92 6.26
C THR A 38 -5.28 -14.63 5.76
N TRP A 39 -6.06 -13.64 5.32
CA TRP A 39 -5.56 -12.35 4.86
C TRP A 39 -5.48 -11.33 6.00
N ARG A 40 -4.42 -10.52 6.05
CA ARG A 40 -4.24 -9.55 7.14
C ARG A 40 -5.28 -8.44 7.14
N PHE A 41 -5.81 -8.06 5.98
CA PHE A 41 -6.91 -7.08 5.90
C PHE A 41 -8.22 -7.60 6.51
N ALA A 42 -8.36 -8.92 6.79
CA ALA A 42 -9.55 -9.47 7.41
C ALA A 42 -9.81 -8.95 8.84
N ALA A 43 -8.81 -8.34 9.47
CA ALA A 43 -8.97 -7.62 10.73
C ALA A 43 -9.81 -6.33 10.60
N ARG A 44 -10.12 -5.89 9.37
CA ARG A 44 -10.91 -4.69 9.05
C ARG A 44 -12.13 -5.11 8.23
N PRO A 45 -13.30 -5.31 8.86
CA PRO A 45 -14.51 -5.81 8.19
C PRO A 45 -14.89 -4.99 6.95
N GLU A 46 -14.73 -3.67 6.99
CA GLU A 46 -15.00 -2.76 5.88
C GLU A 46 -14.15 -3.05 4.63
N LEU A 47 -12.90 -3.49 4.81
CA LEU A 47 -12.03 -3.87 3.69
C LEU A 47 -12.41 -5.23 3.11
N VAL A 48 -12.91 -6.14 3.95
CA VAL A 48 -13.45 -7.43 3.51
C VAL A 48 -14.71 -7.19 2.68
N ASP A 49 -15.63 -6.38 3.16
CA ASP A 49 -16.87 -6.06 2.47
C ASP A 49 -16.58 -5.40 1.11
N ALA A 50 -15.68 -4.43 1.04
CA ALA A 50 -15.32 -3.78 -0.21
C ALA A 50 -14.62 -4.74 -1.22
N LEU A 51 -13.83 -5.70 -0.74
CA LEU A 51 -13.27 -6.76 -1.57
C LEU A 51 -14.36 -7.71 -2.08
N LEU A 52 -15.31 -8.09 -1.23
CA LEU A 52 -16.44 -8.95 -1.60
C LEU A 52 -17.36 -8.27 -2.60
N ASP A 53 -17.62 -6.97 -2.47
CA ASP A 53 -18.36 -6.19 -3.46
C ASP A 53 -17.62 -6.18 -4.82
N THR A 54 -16.28 -6.08 -4.80
CA THR A 54 -15.45 -6.22 -6.01
C THR A 54 -15.54 -7.63 -6.61
N LEU A 55 -15.63 -8.66 -5.77
CA LEU A 55 -15.78 -10.05 -6.20
C LEU A 55 -17.13 -10.26 -6.89
N VAL A 56 -18.23 -9.83 -6.27
CA VAL A 56 -19.59 -9.96 -6.81
C VAL A 56 -19.75 -9.19 -8.12
N ALA A 57 -19.15 -8.01 -8.24
CA ALA A 57 -19.16 -7.23 -9.48
C ALA A 57 -18.26 -7.81 -10.59
N GLY A 58 -17.41 -8.79 -10.29
CA GLY A 58 -16.38 -9.29 -11.19
C GLY A 58 -16.86 -10.35 -12.18
N GLY A 59 -16.55 -10.16 -13.46
CA GLY A 59 -16.73 -11.18 -14.50
C GLY A 59 -15.51 -12.07 -14.65
N PHE A 60 -15.36 -13.10 -13.81
CA PHE A 60 -14.19 -13.99 -13.85
C PHE A 60 -14.36 -15.13 -14.85
N HIS A 61 -13.22 -15.62 -15.37
CA HIS A 61 -13.22 -16.63 -16.43
C HIS A 61 -12.34 -17.86 -16.08
N PRO A 62 -12.63 -18.60 -14.99
CA PRO A 62 -11.92 -19.85 -14.72
C PRO A 62 -12.20 -20.89 -15.82
N SER A 63 -11.20 -21.70 -16.18
CA SER A 63 -11.46 -22.81 -17.09
C SER A 63 -12.36 -23.88 -16.45
N PRO A 64 -13.13 -24.65 -17.23
CA PRO A 64 -13.95 -25.74 -16.68
C PRO A 64 -13.16 -26.76 -15.84
N GLN A 65 -11.89 -27.00 -16.19
CA GLN A 65 -10.99 -27.84 -15.39
C GLN A 65 -10.61 -27.20 -14.05
N GLN A 66 -10.47 -25.88 -13.99
CA GLN A 66 -10.17 -25.17 -12.74
C GLN A 66 -11.39 -25.18 -11.80
N LEU A 67 -12.58 -24.98 -12.36
CA LEU A 67 -13.83 -25.15 -11.63
C LEU A 67 -13.94 -26.58 -11.10
N THR A 68 -13.69 -27.59 -11.95
CA THR A 68 -13.74 -29.00 -11.51
C THR A 68 -12.68 -29.32 -10.44
N ALA A 69 -11.46 -28.83 -10.59
CA ALA A 69 -10.39 -29.07 -9.60
C ALA A 69 -10.73 -28.50 -8.22
N SER A 70 -11.49 -27.40 -8.19
CA SER A 70 -11.86 -26.73 -6.95
C SER A 70 -13.18 -27.26 -6.39
N LEU A 71 -14.18 -27.45 -7.25
CA LEU A 71 -15.61 -27.62 -6.92
C LEU A 71 -16.26 -28.84 -7.59
N GLY A 72 -15.53 -29.62 -8.38
CA GLY A 72 -16.06 -30.82 -9.02
C GLY A 72 -16.25 -31.97 -8.02
N PRO A 73 -17.03 -32.99 -8.39
CA PRO A 73 -17.21 -34.19 -7.58
C PRO A 73 -15.94 -35.07 -7.57
N ALA A 74 -15.81 -35.94 -6.56
CA ALA A 74 -14.60 -36.74 -6.33
C ALA A 74 -14.21 -37.64 -7.53
N ASP A 75 -15.21 -38.21 -8.19
CA ASP A 75 -15.09 -39.09 -9.37
C ASP A 75 -14.63 -38.36 -10.64
N ALA A 76 -14.74 -37.04 -10.70
CA ALA A 76 -14.22 -36.24 -11.82
C ALA A 76 -12.69 -36.00 -11.75
N ILE A 77 -12.02 -36.42 -10.67
CA ILE A 77 -10.58 -36.27 -10.49
C ILE A 77 -9.90 -37.63 -10.58
N ARG A 78 -8.93 -37.74 -11.50
CA ARG A 78 -8.10 -38.94 -11.63
C ARG A 78 -7.13 -39.04 -10.46
N GLU A 79 -6.96 -40.27 -9.96
CA GLU A 79 -5.97 -40.55 -8.92
C GLU A 79 -4.56 -40.12 -9.39
N PRO A 80 -3.83 -39.36 -8.57
CA PRO A 80 -2.50 -38.90 -8.93
C PRO A 80 -1.45 -40.01 -8.73
N ALA A 81 -0.28 -39.84 -9.34
CA ALA A 81 0.88 -40.68 -9.04
C ALA A 81 1.39 -40.48 -7.60
N GLU A 82 2.14 -41.43 -7.07
CA GLU A 82 2.64 -41.42 -5.68
C GLU A 82 3.44 -40.16 -5.32
N ASP A 83 4.17 -39.60 -6.29
CA ASP A 83 4.99 -38.41 -6.13
C ASP A 83 4.17 -37.12 -5.87
N PHE A 84 2.86 -37.13 -6.13
CA PHE A 84 1.99 -35.97 -5.95
C PHE A 84 2.02 -35.40 -4.55
N TRP A 85 2.11 -36.25 -3.52
CA TRP A 85 2.11 -35.80 -2.13
C TRP A 85 3.43 -35.13 -1.72
N SER A 86 4.51 -35.37 -2.47
CA SER A 86 5.79 -34.69 -2.28
C SER A 86 5.82 -33.28 -2.88
N LEU A 87 4.85 -32.96 -3.75
CA LEU A 87 4.78 -31.67 -4.42
C LEU A 87 4.42 -30.54 -3.44
N SER A 88 4.99 -29.37 -3.68
CA SER A 88 4.61 -28.14 -2.98
C SER A 88 3.09 -27.88 -3.10
N PRO A 89 2.44 -27.18 -2.14
CA PRO A 89 1.02 -26.88 -2.21
C PRO A 89 0.57 -26.25 -3.55
N LEU A 90 1.37 -25.32 -4.09
CA LEU A 90 1.12 -24.71 -5.40
C LEU A 90 1.24 -25.72 -6.54
N ALA A 91 2.26 -26.58 -6.54
CA ALA A 91 2.43 -27.60 -7.57
C ALA A 91 1.30 -28.64 -7.53
N ARG A 92 0.83 -29.03 -6.33
CA ARG A 92 -0.37 -29.86 -6.16
C ARG A 92 -1.61 -29.20 -6.75
N ARG A 93 -1.85 -27.91 -6.43
CA ARG A 93 -2.97 -27.13 -6.97
C ARG A 93 -2.98 -27.12 -8.51
N VAL A 94 -1.82 -26.89 -9.13
CA VAL A 94 -1.66 -26.90 -10.59
C VAL A 94 -1.88 -28.30 -11.17
N LYS A 95 -1.31 -29.32 -10.53
CA LYS A 95 -1.42 -30.71 -10.99
C LYS A 95 -2.86 -31.20 -10.91
N LEU A 96 -3.62 -30.83 -9.88
CA LEU A 96 -5.05 -31.16 -9.76
C LEU A 96 -5.85 -30.68 -10.97
N THR A 97 -5.63 -29.46 -11.45
CA THR A 97 -6.28 -28.96 -12.68
C THR A 97 -6.03 -29.86 -13.89
N SER A 98 -4.82 -30.44 -14.02
CA SER A 98 -4.50 -31.36 -15.11
C SER A 98 -5.09 -32.76 -14.96
N LEU A 99 -5.55 -33.13 -13.75
CA LEU A 99 -6.13 -34.43 -13.44
C LEU A 99 -7.66 -34.45 -13.57
N CYS A 100 -8.28 -33.29 -13.80
CA CYS A 100 -9.73 -33.13 -13.83
C CYS A 100 -10.29 -33.19 -15.26
N ALA A 101 -11.35 -33.99 -15.45
CA ALA A 101 -12.20 -33.85 -16.64
C ALA A 101 -13.19 -32.69 -16.43
N PRO A 102 -13.47 -31.85 -17.44
CA PRO A 102 -14.43 -30.76 -17.29
C PRO A 102 -15.82 -31.33 -16.97
N SER A 103 -16.34 -31.04 -15.77
CA SER A 103 -17.63 -31.60 -15.28
C SER A 103 -18.50 -30.59 -14.54
N VAL A 104 -17.99 -29.38 -14.26
CA VAL A 104 -18.72 -28.30 -13.62
C VAL A 104 -19.02 -27.22 -14.66
N GLU A 105 -20.30 -26.88 -14.81
CA GLU A 105 -20.72 -25.75 -15.63
C GLU A 105 -20.46 -24.43 -14.89
N ALA A 106 -20.04 -23.41 -15.64
CA ALA A 106 -19.74 -22.11 -15.09
C ALA A 106 -21.05 -21.31 -14.91
N ASP A 107 -21.48 -21.16 -13.66
CA ASP A 107 -22.51 -20.18 -13.27
C ASP A 107 -21.96 -19.20 -12.22
N ALA A 108 -22.76 -18.20 -11.85
CA ALA A 108 -22.35 -17.17 -10.90
C ALA A 108 -21.93 -17.72 -9.53
N VAL A 109 -22.61 -18.77 -9.04
CA VAL A 109 -22.31 -19.40 -7.75
C VAL A 109 -20.99 -20.14 -7.83
N HIS A 110 -20.78 -20.97 -8.85
CA HIS A 110 -19.55 -21.75 -9.04
C HIS A 110 -18.35 -20.84 -9.30
N ILE A 111 -18.52 -19.77 -10.08
CA ILE A 111 -17.46 -18.79 -10.33
C ILE A 111 -17.06 -18.09 -9.02
N SER A 112 -18.05 -17.64 -8.22
CA SER A 112 -17.79 -16.96 -6.95
C SER A 112 -17.16 -17.91 -5.92
N ALA A 113 -17.64 -19.15 -5.81
CA ALA A 113 -17.08 -20.18 -4.94
C ALA A 113 -15.64 -20.53 -5.30
N TRP A 114 -15.32 -20.57 -6.60
CA TRP A 114 -13.95 -20.76 -7.07
C TRP A 114 -13.05 -19.57 -6.70
N ALA A 115 -13.52 -18.34 -6.92
CA ALA A 115 -12.74 -17.14 -6.60
C ALA A 115 -12.45 -17.05 -5.09
N LEU A 116 -13.43 -17.33 -4.23
CA LEU A 116 -13.25 -17.40 -2.78
C LEU A 116 -12.22 -18.47 -2.39
N ASP A 117 -12.25 -19.65 -3.01
CA ASP A 117 -11.26 -20.70 -2.72
C ASP A 117 -9.85 -20.35 -3.18
N GLU A 118 -9.69 -19.75 -4.36
CA GLU A 118 -8.37 -19.28 -4.82
C GLU A 118 -7.85 -18.16 -3.91
N LEU A 119 -8.70 -17.20 -3.51
CA LEU A 119 -8.30 -16.17 -2.54
C LEU A 119 -7.86 -16.78 -1.22
N ARG A 120 -8.64 -17.69 -0.63
CA ARG A 120 -8.26 -18.41 0.60
C ARG A 120 -6.95 -19.16 0.43
N PHE A 121 -6.80 -19.87 -0.69
CA PHE A 121 -5.58 -20.63 -0.99
C PHE A 121 -4.34 -19.73 -1.06
N PHE A 122 -4.43 -18.59 -1.75
CA PHE A 122 -3.29 -17.66 -1.86
C PHE A 122 -3.02 -16.91 -0.56
N GLY A 123 -4.04 -16.57 0.23
CA GLY A 123 -3.87 -16.02 1.58
C GLY A 123 -3.08 -16.98 2.48
N ALA A 124 -3.51 -18.24 2.55
CA ALA A 124 -2.79 -19.30 3.27
C ALA A 124 -1.35 -19.51 2.77
N LEU A 125 -1.15 -19.46 1.44
CA LEU A 125 0.19 -19.63 0.85
C LEU A 125 1.11 -18.43 1.15
N ILE A 126 0.60 -17.20 1.23
CA ILE A 126 1.34 -16.02 1.68
C ILE A 126 1.75 -16.18 3.15
N GLU A 127 0.80 -16.57 4.01
CA GLU A 127 1.05 -16.80 5.44
C GLU A 127 2.17 -17.83 5.65
N ASP A 128 2.09 -19.00 5.00
CA ASP A 128 3.10 -20.06 5.06
C ASP A 128 4.46 -19.61 4.48
N ARG A 129 4.47 -19.11 3.25
CA ARG A 129 5.72 -18.92 2.47
C ARG A 129 6.38 -17.57 2.64
N GLN A 130 5.67 -16.55 3.10
CA GLN A 130 6.18 -15.18 3.16
C GLN A 130 6.13 -14.56 4.55
N ARG A 131 5.36 -15.13 5.49
CA ARG A 131 5.37 -14.68 6.89
C ARG A 131 6.05 -15.72 7.78
N ARG A 132 5.42 -16.88 7.99
CA ARG A 132 5.96 -17.94 8.86
C ARG A 132 7.36 -18.39 8.46
N ALA A 133 7.62 -18.54 7.16
CA ALA A 133 8.96 -18.86 6.66
C ALA A 133 10.07 -17.86 7.09
N TRP A 134 9.73 -16.60 7.39
CA TRP A 134 10.67 -15.63 7.95
C TRP A 134 10.71 -15.68 9.47
N GLN A 135 9.56 -15.87 10.12
CA GLN A 135 9.45 -15.92 11.59
C GLN A 135 10.11 -17.18 12.17
N ASP A 136 9.93 -18.31 11.50
CA ASP A 136 10.46 -19.63 11.88
C ASP A 136 11.90 -19.85 11.41
N ALA A 137 12.49 -18.88 10.70
CA ALA A 137 13.88 -18.98 10.25
C ALA A 137 14.81 -19.05 11.47
N ALA A 138 15.51 -20.17 11.61
CA ALA A 138 16.47 -20.37 12.69
C ALA A 138 17.77 -19.61 12.39
N TYR A 139 18.11 -18.65 13.25
CA TYR A 139 19.40 -17.95 13.23
C TYR A 139 20.20 -18.36 14.48
N PRO A 140 21.17 -19.29 14.36
CA PRO A 140 21.93 -19.75 15.51
C PRO A 140 22.84 -18.62 16.02
N PRO A 141 22.77 -18.25 17.31
CA PRO A 141 23.64 -17.23 17.87
C PRO A 141 25.08 -17.75 18.05
N ASP A 142 26.05 -16.89 17.78
CA ASP A 142 27.48 -17.13 18.06
C ASP A 142 28.06 -15.85 18.61
N ARG A 143 28.20 -15.76 19.94
CA ARG A 143 28.62 -14.53 20.63
C ARG A 143 29.91 -13.92 20.08
N ARG A 144 30.88 -14.76 19.67
CA ARG A 144 32.16 -14.28 19.15
C ARG A 144 31.97 -13.67 17.77
N ARG A 145 31.27 -14.38 16.88
CA ARG A 145 30.98 -13.91 15.52
C ARG A 145 30.01 -12.73 15.50
N ASP A 146 29.05 -12.70 16.42
CA ASP A 146 28.10 -11.61 16.60
C ASP A 146 28.82 -10.33 17.03
N ALA A 147 29.75 -10.41 17.99
CA ALA A 147 30.58 -9.26 18.40
C ALA A 147 31.51 -8.78 17.26
N GLU A 148 32.15 -9.71 16.53
CA GLU A 148 32.95 -9.38 15.35
C GLU A 148 32.11 -8.69 14.27
N THR A 149 30.91 -9.20 14.00
CA THR A 149 29.97 -8.63 13.02
C THR A 149 29.47 -7.25 13.45
N ALA A 150 29.18 -7.05 14.73
CA ALA A 150 28.78 -5.77 15.28
C ALA A 150 29.89 -4.71 15.10
N ALA A 151 31.15 -5.08 15.34
CA ALA A 151 32.30 -4.19 15.11
C ALA A 151 32.43 -3.82 13.63
N LEU A 152 32.25 -4.79 12.71
CA LEU A 152 32.27 -4.51 11.27
C LEU A 152 31.14 -3.57 10.83
N TRP A 153 29.92 -3.75 11.35
CA TRP A 153 28.82 -2.83 11.08
C TRP A 153 29.08 -1.44 11.66
N ALA A 154 29.69 -1.32 12.84
CA ALA A 154 30.07 -0.03 13.41
C ALA A 154 31.01 0.76 12.48
N GLU A 155 31.99 0.08 11.86
CA GLU A 155 32.91 0.70 10.89
C GLU A 155 32.20 1.21 9.62
N TRP A 156 31.12 0.55 9.19
CA TRP A 156 30.27 1.07 8.11
C TRP A 156 29.55 2.36 8.51
N PHE A 157 28.98 2.42 9.72
CA PHE A 157 28.32 3.63 10.24
C PHE A 157 29.29 4.79 10.48
N GLU A 158 30.51 4.50 10.91
CA GLU A 158 31.57 5.49 11.17
C GLU A 158 32.29 5.96 9.90
N GLN A 159 31.85 5.50 8.72
CA GLN A 159 32.44 5.80 7.41
C GLN A 159 33.92 5.38 7.27
N SER A 160 34.36 4.45 8.11
CA SER A 160 35.71 3.87 8.14
C SER A 160 35.79 2.49 7.47
N ALA A 161 34.78 2.10 6.70
CA ALA A 161 34.61 0.78 6.10
C ALA A 161 35.85 0.23 5.35
N TRP A 162 36.69 1.09 4.77
CA TRP A 162 37.94 0.67 4.13
C TRP A 162 38.86 -0.12 5.07
N ASN A 163 38.88 0.22 6.36
CA ASN A 163 39.68 -0.46 7.39
C ASN A 163 39.18 -1.87 7.72
N CYS A 164 37.99 -2.24 7.24
CA CYS A 164 37.38 -3.53 7.52
C CYS A 164 37.15 -4.39 6.27
N ARG A 165 37.59 -3.96 5.08
CA ARG A 165 37.37 -4.67 3.81
C ARG A 165 37.77 -6.14 3.86
N GLU A 166 39.03 -6.43 4.20
CA GLU A 166 39.55 -7.81 4.19
C GLU A 166 38.76 -8.72 5.15
N ARG A 167 38.46 -8.22 6.35
CA ARG A 167 37.66 -8.94 7.35
C ARG A 167 36.22 -9.17 6.88
N TRP A 168 35.62 -8.17 6.24
CA TRP A 168 34.28 -8.25 5.68
C TRP A 168 34.19 -9.28 4.56
N GLU A 169 35.07 -9.18 3.57
CA GLU A 169 35.11 -10.11 2.43
C GLU A 169 35.39 -11.54 2.90
N ALA A 170 36.32 -11.75 3.84
CA ALA A 170 36.61 -13.06 4.39
C ALA A 170 35.38 -13.74 5.02
N LEU A 171 34.48 -12.97 5.65
CA LEU A 171 33.25 -13.51 6.26
C LEU A 171 32.12 -13.69 5.25
N TYR A 172 31.91 -12.74 4.35
CA TYR A 172 30.66 -12.61 3.60
C TYR A 172 30.78 -12.92 2.10
N LEU A 173 31.95 -12.75 1.49
CA LEU A 173 32.14 -13.02 0.06
C LEU A 173 31.86 -14.49 -0.30
N PRO A 174 32.26 -15.51 0.49
CA PRO A 174 31.97 -16.91 0.14
C PRO A 174 30.47 -17.20 0.04
N VAL A 175 29.63 -16.62 0.90
CA VAL A 175 28.19 -16.82 0.83
C VAL A 175 27.56 -16.00 -0.32
N ALA A 176 28.07 -14.79 -0.58
CA ALA A 176 27.69 -13.97 -1.72
C ALA A 176 27.91 -14.71 -3.04
N ALA A 177 29.12 -15.24 -3.25
CA ALA A 177 29.51 -15.95 -4.46
C ALA A 177 28.69 -17.23 -4.71
N ARG A 178 28.39 -17.99 -3.65
CA ARG A 178 27.50 -19.16 -3.74
C ARG A 178 26.09 -18.77 -4.15
N ALA A 179 25.51 -17.74 -3.50
CA ALA A 179 24.14 -17.32 -3.78
C ALA A 179 23.99 -16.74 -5.19
N PHE A 180 24.96 -15.94 -5.64
CA PHE A 180 25.01 -15.40 -6.99
C PHE A 180 25.17 -16.52 -8.03
N GLY A 181 26.12 -17.43 -7.81
CA GLY A 181 26.37 -18.58 -8.69
C GLY A 181 25.17 -19.51 -8.84
N ALA A 182 24.42 -19.74 -7.75
CA ALA A 182 23.20 -20.54 -7.79
C ALA A 182 22.12 -19.94 -8.72
N VAL A 183 22.04 -18.61 -8.84
CA VAL A 183 21.14 -17.97 -9.81
C VAL A 183 21.60 -18.26 -11.24
N LEU A 184 22.90 -18.14 -11.51
CA LEU A 184 23.45 -18.42 -12.85
C LEU A 184 23.25 -19.89 -13.25
N GLU A 185 23.43 -20.81 -12.30
CA GLU A 185 23.17 -22.24 -12.49
C GLU A 185 21.69 -22.52 -12.76
N ALA A 186 20.78 -21.94 -11.97
CA ALA A 186 19.34 -22.07 -12.19
C ALA A 186 18.89 -21.49 -13.54
N ARG A 187 19.68 -20.58 -14.12
CA ARG A 187 19.48 -20.02 -15.47
C ARG A 187 20.29 -20.73 -16.55
N GLN A 188 20.94 -21.84 -16.21
CA GLN A 188 21.65 -22.72 -17.13
C GLN A 188 22.78 -22.03 -17.91
N PHE A 189 23.48 -21.07 -17.29
CA PHE A 189 24.65 -20.45 -17.92
C PHE A 189 25.80 -21.46 -18.08
N PRO A 190 26.55 -21.41 -19.22
CA PRO A 190 27.75 -22.22 -19.40
C PRO A 190 28.76 -22.01 -18.28
N LEU A 191 29.51 -23.07 -17.93
CA LEU A 191 30.44 -23.05 -16.78
C LEU A 191 31.49 -21.93 -16.88
N HIS A 192 32.06 -21.69 -18.07
CA HIS A 192 33.06 -20.64 -18.27
C HIS A 192 32.49 -19.23 -18.03
N VAL A 193 31.26 -18.96 -18.47
CA VAL A 193 30.58 -17.68 -18.20
C VAL A 193 30.29 -17.54 -16.71
N ARG A 194 29.88 -18.64 -16.04
CA ARG A 194 29.66 -18.64 -14.59
C ARG A 194 30.93 -18.28 -13.83
N HIS A 195 32.07 -18.87 -14.19
CA HIS A 195 33.35 -18.57 -13.56
C HIS A 195 33.75 -17.10 -13.75
N GLN A 196 33.70 -16.59 -14.99
CA GLN A 196 34.03 -15.19 -15.28
C GLN A 196 33.16 -14.22 -14.48
N VAL A 197 31.84 -14.39 -14.52
CA VAL A 197 30.91 -13.50 -13.80
C VAL A 197 31.08 -13.63 -12.27
N GLN A 198 31.51 -14.80 -11.77
CA GLN A 198 31.85 -14.96 -10.36
C GLN A 198 33.18 -14.30 -9.97
N GLU A 199 34.14 -14.19 -10.87
CA GLU A 199 35.37 -13.40 -10.66
C GLU A 199 35.01 -11.91 -10.62
N ASP A 200 34.24 -11.41 -11.60
CA ASP A 200 33.75 -10.02 -11.64
C ASP A 200 33.00 -9.66 -10.34
N LEU A 201 32.16 -10.57 -9.85
CA LEU A 201 31.47 -10.42 -8.57
C LEU A 201 32.44 -10.27 -7.40
N GLN A 202 33.49 -11.08 -7.33
CA GLN A 202 34.46 -11.06 -6.24
C GLN A 202 35.22 -9.74 -6.21
N GLU A 203 35.62 -9.24 -7.37
CA GLU A 203 36.25 -7.93 -7.50
C GLU A 203 35.29 -6.80 -7.12
N SER A 204 34.02 -6.94 -7.51
CA SER A 204 32.97 -5.91 -7.36
C SER A 204 32.34 -5.85 -5.97
N PHE A 205 32.36 -6.95 -5.20
CA PHE A 205 31.47 -7.14 -4.04
C PHE A 205 31.55 -6.00 -3.03
N PHE A 206 32.75 -5.60 -2.61
CA PHE A 206 32.92 -4.52 -1.66
C PHE A 206 32.61 -3.14 -2.26
N PHE A 207 32.94 -2.91 -3.54
CA PHE A 207 32.66 -1.64 -4.22
C PHE A 207 31.16 -1.40 -4.43
N THR A 208 30.39 -2.45 -4.72
CA THR A 208 28.92 -2.37 -4.75
C THR A 208 28.33 -1.97 -3.40
N LEU A 209 28.93 -2.41 -2.30
CA LEU A 209 28.49 -2.00 -0.95
C LEU A 209 28.86 -0.54 -0.65
N LEU A 210 30.01 -0.06 -1.10
CA LEU A 210 30.40 1.35 -0.99
C LEU A 210 29.48 2.27 -1.79
N GLY A 211 29.02 1.84 -2.96
CA GLY A 211 28.21 2.64 -3.89
C GLY A 211 29.03 3.57 -4.78
N GLY A 212 28.35 4.25 -5.72
CA GLY A 212 28.98 5.06 -6.78
C GLY A 212 28.56 6.52 -6.84
N GLY A 213 27.93 7.05 -5.78
CA GLY A 213 27.55 8.47 -5.65
C GLY A 213 26.09 8.81 -5.95
N GLU A 214 25.38 8.01 -6.75
CA GLU A 214 23.93 8.15 -6.99
C GLU A 214 23.14 7.09 -6.20
N GLY A 215 22.10 7.52 -5.46
CA GLY A 215 21.26 6.63 -4.64
C GLY A 215 21.90 6.18 -3.32
N PRO A 216 21.18 5.38 -2.51
CA PRO A 216 21.72 4.88 -1.26
C PRO A 216 22.87 3.89 -1.52
N PRO A 217 23.98 3.95 -0.77
CA PRO A 217 25.05 2.97 -0.87
C PRO A 217 24.57 1.55 -0.57
N GLY A 218 25.18 0.55 -1.22
CA GLY A 218 24.75 -0.85 -1.13
C GLY A 218 24.83 -1.42 0.29
N TRP A 219 25.69 -0.90 1.16
CA TRP A 219 25.76 -1.31 2.56
C TRP A 219 24.49 -0.92 3.35
N GLN A 220 23.85 0.22 3.05
CA GLN A 220 22.58 0.60 3.68
C GLN A 220 21.45 -0.32 3.21
N GLU A 221 21.42 -0.67 1.92
CA GLU A 221 20.47 -1.68 1.43
C GLU A 221 20.66 -3.03 2.10
N LEU A 222 21.93 -3.43 2.30
CA LEU A 222 22.25 -4.66 3.00
C LEU A 222 21.83 -4.59 4.47
N ALA A 223 22.06 -3.47 5.15
CA ALA A 223 21.63 -3.25 6.53
C ALA A 223 20.10 -3.41 6.65
N VAL A 224 19.32 -2.81 5.75
CA VAL A 224 17.87 -3.01 5.73
C VAL A 224 17.49 -4.47 5.49
N ARG A 225 18.22 -5.21 4.64
CA ARG A 225 17.98 -6.66 4.46
C ARG A 225 18.32 -7.48 5.70
N VAL A 226 19.25 -7.03 6.55
CA VAL A 226 19.46 -7.66 7.86
C VAL A 226 18.24 -7.40 8.75
N LEU A 227 17.69 -6.19 8.76
CA LEU A 227 16.46 -5.85 9.48
C LEU A 227 15.26 -6.68 8.99
N GLU A 228 15.12 -6.96 7.69
CA GLU A 228 14.06 -7.84 7.14
C GLU A 228 14.03 -9.23 7.80
N THR A 229 15.15 -9.68 8.41
CA THR A 229 15.21 -10.98 9.10
C THR A 229 14.50 -10.99 10.46
N GLY A 230 14.07 -9.84 10.98
CA GLY A 230 13.41 -9.71 12.27
C GLY A 230 12.18 -10.62 12.43
N ARG A 231 11.84 -10.95 13.68
CA ARG A 231 10.83 -11.96 14.02
C ARG A 231 9.40 -11.57 13.65
N GLN A 232 9.12 -10.32 13.34
CA GLN A 232 7.78 -9.85 12.98
C GLN A 232 7.46 -10.13 11.50
N GLY A 233 8.47 -10.31 10.66
CA GLY A 233 8.34 -10.46 9.21
C GLY A 233 8.96 -9.27 8.47
N PRO A 234 9.19 -9.40 7.15
CA PRO A 234 10.05 -8.47 6.41
C PRO A 234 9.41 -7.09 6.16
N VAL A 235 8.08 -6.99 6.11
CA VAL A 235 7.39 -5.70 5.94
C VAL A 235 7.30 -4.99 7.30
N ASP A 236 6.70 -5.66 8.28
CA ASP A 236 6.46 -5.11 9.62
C ASP A 236 7.75 -4.68 10.35
N THR A 237 8.84 -5.44 10.21
CA THR A 237 10.12 -5.07 10.85
C THR A 237 10.70 -3.79 10.22
N VAL A 238 10.55 -3.62 8.91
CA VAL A 238 11.13 -2.49 8.18
C VAL A 238 10.25 -1.24 8.33
N THR A 239 8.92 -1.39 8.39
CA THR A 239 8.00 -0.27 8.65
C THR A 239 8.22 0.35 10.02
N GLY A 240 8.54 -0.46 11.03
CA GLY A 240 8.87 0.02 12.38
C GLY A 240 10.13 0.90 12.47
N CYS A 241 10.92 1.01 11.40
CA CYS A 241 12.11 1.86 11.33
C CYS A 241 11.89 3.18 10.57
N LEU A 242 10.70 3.41 10.00
CA LEU A 242 10.39 4.62 9.23
C LEU A 242 10.08 5.82 10.14
N ASP A 243 10.56 7.00 9.79
CA ASP A 243 9.99 8.27 10.27
C ASP A 243 8.73 8.66 9.49
N GLU A 244 8.10 9.75 9.95
CA GLU A 244 7.09 10.51 9.22
C GLU A 244 7.45 10.74 7.74
N ALA A 245 8.68 11.20 7.43
CA ALA A 245 9.11 11.42 6.05
C ALA A 245 9.19 10.10 5.24
N GLY A 246 9.69 9.03 5.84
CA GLY A 246 9.71 7.68 5.27
C GLY A 246 8.31 7.14 5.01
N TRP A 247 7.39 7.30 5.98
CA TRP A 247 5.98 6.95 5.84
C TRP A 247 5.32 7.73 4.71
N GLY A 248 5.52 9.05 4.62
CA GLY A 248 5.01 9.86 3.52
C GLY A 248 5.46 9.35 2.14
N ARG A 249 6.74 8.98 2.00
CA ARG A 249 7.26 8.39 0.75
C ARG A 249 6.67 7.01 0.45
N VAL A 250 6.53 6.14 1.44
CA VAL A 250 5.93 4.80 1.30
C VAL A 250 4.45 4.91 0.94
N GLY A 251 3.69 5.73 1.66
CA GLY A 251 2.27 5.98 1.43
C GLY A 251 2.01 6.50 0.01
N SER A 252 2.76 7.53 -0.40
CA SER A 252 2.69 8.07 -1.77
C SER A 252 3.00 7.01 -2.82
N CYS A 253 4.07 6.23 -2.65
CA CYS A 253 4.45 5.22 -3.63
C CYS A 253 3.45 4.05 -3.71
N ALA A 254 2.91 3.61 -2.58
CA ALA A 254 1.95 2.53 -2.49
C ALA A 254 0.61 2.91 -3.13
N VAL A 255 0.15 4.14 -2.88
CA VAL A 255 -1.16 4.63 -3.32
C VAL A 255 -1.15 5.20 -4.74
N ARG A 256 -0.12 5.92 -5.16
CA ARG A 256 -0.18 6.71 -6.42
C ARG A 256 0.38 5.98 -7.63
N ARG A 257 1.12 4.88 -7.44
CA ARG A 257 1.84 4.21 -8.52
C ARG A 257 1.11 2.98 -9.06
N GLY A 258 1.04 2.88 -10.39
CA GLY A 258 0.53 1.68 -11.06
C GLY A 258 -0.91 1.37 -10.66
N TYR A 259 -1.15 0.21 -10.06
CA TYR A 259 -2.49 -0.19 -9.60
C TYR A 259 -2.85 0.35 -8.21
N GLY A 260 -1.92 1.01 -7.53
CA GLY A 260 -2.14 1.64 -6.21
C GLY A 260 -3.42 2.47 -6.10
N PRO A 261 -3.74 3.36 -7.08
CA PRO A 261 -4.90 4.24 -6.96
C PRO A 261 -6.23 3.48 -6.86
N ARG A 262 -6.32 2.33 -7.53
CA ARG A 262 -7.49 1.46 -7.47
C ARG A 262 -7.60 0.79 -6.10
N SER A 263 -6.51 0.22 -5.59
CA SER A 263 -6.51 -0.39 -4.25
C SER A 263 -6.80 0.62 -3.15
N ALA A 264 -6.24 1.83 -3.26
CA ALA A 264 -6.50 2.92 -2.33
C ALA A 264 -7.96 3.40 -2.40
N GLY A 265 -8.58 3.39 -3.57
CA GLY A 265 -10.00 3.73 -3.71
C GLY A 265 -10.96 2.71 -3.11
N VAL A 266 -10.50 1.47 -2.92
CA VAL A 266 -11.24 0.45 -2.15
C VAL A 266 -10.98 0.62 -0.65
N ALA A 267 -9.74 0.92 -0.26
CA ALA A 267 -9.37 1.06 1.16
C ALA A 267 -9.91 2.33 1.83
N TRP A 268 -9.99 3.43 1.08
CA TRP A 268 -10.49 4.72 1.56
C TRP A 268 -11.39 5.35 0.49
N PRO A 269 -12.62 4.84 0.33
CA PRO A 269 -13.55 5.29 -0.70
C PRO A 269 -13.96 6.75 -0.49
N ASP A 270 -14.10 7.19 0.76
CA ASP A 270 -14.57 8.54 1.13
C ASP A 270 -13.50 9.62 0.92
N LEU A 271 -12.24 9.21 0.73
CA LEU A 271 -11.16 10.16 0.49
C LEU A 271 -11.10 10.59 -0.98
N PRO A 272 -10.87 11.89 -1.22
CA PRO A 272 -11.19 12.55 -2.47
C PRO A 272 -10.28 12.20 -3.65
N ASN A 273 -9.01 11.93 -3.38
CA ASN A 273 -8.00 11.67 -4.40
C ASN A 273 -6.85 10.83 -3.85
N ALA A 274 -5.91 10.47 -4.74
CA ALA A 274 -4.79 9.62 -4.38
C ALA A 274 -3.79 10.27 -3.41
N LEU A 275 -3.77 11.61 -3.30
CA LEU A 275 -2.92 12.30 -2.32
C LEU A 275 -3.51 12.16 -0.90
N ALA A 276 -4.80 12.43 -0.72
CA ALA A 276 -5.48 12.24 0.57
C ALA A 276 -5.36 10.80 1.07
N ARG A 277 -5.53 9.83 0.17
CA ARG A 277 -5.38 8.40 0.46
C ARG A 277 -3.94 8.01 0.82
N ALA A 278 -2.95 8.66 0.22
CA ALA A 278 -1.55 8.46 0.56
C ALA A 278 -1.22 8.99 1.96
N ARG A 279 -1.80 10.14 2.35
CA ARG A 279 -1.70 10.69 3.71
C ARG A 279 -2.36 9.77 4.73
N ALA A 280 -3.58 9.32 4.46
CA ALA A 280 -4.28 8.36 5.32
C ALA A 280 -3.46 7.07 5.57
N LEU A 281 -2.83 6.49 4.53
CA LEU A 281 -1.93 5.34 4.73
C LEU A 281 -0.69 5.70 5.58
N SER A 282 -0.16 6.91 5.42
CA SER A 282 1.00 7.38 6.18
C SER A 282 0.66 7.60 7.65
N ASP A 283 -0.52 8.16 7.93
CA ASP A 283 -1.00 8.43 9.30
C ASP A 283 -1.41 7.14 10.01
N GLU A 284 -2.13 6.25 9.31
CA GLU A 284 -2.47 4.91 9.81
C GLU A 284 -1.19 4.11 10.08
N GLY A 285 -0.19 4.18 9.20
CA GLY A 285 1.09 3.49 9.37
C GLY A 285 1.93 3.96 10.56
N GLN A 286 1.84 5.25 10.91
CA GLN A 286 2.54 5.81 12.08
C GLN A 286 1.93 5.34 13.41
N THR A 287 0.64 4.98 13.41
CA THR A 287 -0.09 4.57 14.61
C THR A 287 -0.26 3.04 14.70
N ASP A 288 -0.34 2.36 13.56
CA ASP A 288 -0.47 0.91 13.44
C ASP A 288 0.64 0.34 12.53
N PRO A 289 1.63 -0.36 13.10
CA PRO A 289 2.75 -0.91 12.33
C PRO A 289 2.33 -1.98 11.30
N LEU A 290 1.11 -2.54 11.41
CA LEU A 290 0.56 -3.54 10.49
C LEU A 290 -0.21 -2.93 9.32
N ALA A 291 -0.48 -1.61 9.32
CA ALA A 291 -1.31 -0.95 8.30
C ALA A 291 -0.82 -1.23 6.87
N LEU A 292 0.49 -1.15 6.64
CA LEU A 292 1.08 -1.38 5.32
C LEU A 292 0.92 -2.83 4.84
N GLU A 293 1.08 -3.81 5.74
CA GLU A 293 0.94 -5.24 5.40
C GLU A 293 -0.53 -5.58 5.10
N ARG A 294 -1.49 -5.00 5.84
CA ARG A 294 -2.93 -5.13 5.53
C ARG A 294 -3.26 -4.52 4.17
N TYR A 295 -2.78 -3.30 3.91
CA TYR A 295 -2.96 -2.64 2.62
C TYR A 295 -2.33 -3.43 1.46
N LEU A 296 -1.13 -3.98 1.66
CA LEU A 296 -0.45 -4.81 0.66
C LEU A 296 -1.24 -6.09 0.36
N ASP A 297 -1.81 -6.74 1.38
CA ASP A 297 -2.66 -7.91 1.20
C ASP A 297 -3.93 -7.58 0.41
N LEU A 298 -4.62 -6.49 0.75
CA LEU A 298 -5.79 -6.01 0.00
C LEU A 298 -5.40 -5.71 -1.45
N HIS A 299 -4.28 -5.03 -1.67
CA HIS A 299 -3.75 -4.75 -2.99
C HIS A 299 -3.53 -6.03 -3.80
N VAL A 300 -2.90 -7.04 -3.20
CA VAL A 300 -2.66 -8.33 -3.84
C VAL A 300 -3.97 -9.05 -4.16
N ALA A 301 -4.92 -9.09 -3.25
CA ALA A 301 -6.23 -9.71 -3.47
C ALA A 301 -6.99 -9.04 -4.63
N LEU A 302 -7.03 -7.71 -4.66
CA LEU A 302 -7.64 -6.95 -5.77
C LEU A 302 -6.91 -7.19 -7.09
N ARG A 303 -5.57 -7.26 -7.09
CA ARG A 303 -4.80 -7.61 -8.29
C ARG A 303 -5.10 -9.02 -8.78
N LEU A 304 -5.35 -9.97 -7.89
CA LEU A 304 -5.76 -11.32 -8.26
C LEU A 304 -7.13 -11.32 -8.93
N LEU A 305 -8.13 -10.70 -8.31
CA LEU A 305 -9.48 -10.56 -8.89
C LEU A 305 -9.45 -9.90 -10.27
N ASP A 306 -8.75 -8.78 -10.41
CA ASP A 306 -8.58 -8.07 -11.69
C ASP A 306 -7.90 -8.96 -12.73
N THR A 307 -6.89 -9.73 -12.33
CA THR A 307 -6.20 -10.67 -13.22
C THR A 307 -7.14 -11.78 -13.71
N TRP A 308 -8.09 -12.24 -12.89
CA TRP A 308 -9.01 -13.31 -13.23
C TRP A 308 -10.18 -12.88 -14.14
N THR A 309 -10.32 -11.58 -14.39
CA THR A 309 -11.25 -11.06 -15.41
C THR A 309 -10.75 -11.27 -16.84
N GLU A 310 -9.50 -11.71 -17.02
CA GLU A 310 -8.95 -12.09 -18.32
C GLU A 310 -8.96 -13.62 -18.50
N PRO A 311 -9.58 -14.17 -19.58
CA PRO A 311 -9.76 -15.62 -19.77
C PRO A 311 -8.51 -16.48 -19.62
N ASP A 312 -7.36 -16.00 -20.10
CA ASP A 312 -6.12 -16.78 -20.04
C ASP A 312 -5.38 -16.64 -18.70
N ARG A 313 -5.83 -15.79 -17.78
CA ARG A 313 -5.02 -15.37 -16.62
C ARG A 313 -5.43 -15.97 -15.28
N CYS A 314 -6.45 -16.83 -15.25
CA CYS A 314 -6.94 -17.53 -14.05
C CYS A 314 -6.02 -18.63 -13.49
N GLY A 315 -4.93 -19.00 -14.18
CA GLY A 315 -4.08 -20.12 -13.77
C GLY A 315 -3.28 -19.88 -12.49
N SER A 316 -3.22 -20.86 -11.57
CA SER A 316 -2.59 -20.69 -10.25
C SER A 316 -1.10 -20.29 -10.29
N ILE A 317 -0.33 -20.70 -11.31
CA ILE A 317 1.06 -20.23 -11.50
C ILE A 317 1.09 -18.73 -11.80
N ARG A 318 0.15 -18.24 -12.62
CA ARG A 318 0.05 -16.81 -12.97
C ARG A 318 -0.40 -16.01 -11.75
N SER A 319 -1.41 -16.49 -11.03
CA SER A 319 -1.85 -15.91 -9.75
C SER A 319 -0.69 -15.81 -8.74
N TRP A 320 0.09 -16.88 -8.54
CA TRP A 320 1.25 -16.82 -7.66
C TRP A 320 2.33 -15.85 -8.14
N ARG A 321 2.51 -15.70 -9.46
CA ARG A 321 3.40 -14.69 -10.02
C ARG A 321 2.92 -13.27 -9.70
N VAL A 322 1.61 -13.01 -9.75
CA VAL A 322 1.02 -11.73 -9.32
C VAL A 322 1.35 -11.46 -7.85
N VAL A 323 1.14 -12.45 -6.97
CA VAL A 323 1.48 -12.33 -5.53
C VAL A 323 2.96 -12.00 -5.35
N ARG A 324 3.85 -12.81 -5.92
CA ARG A 324 5.31 -12.61 -5.78
C ARG A 324 5.80 -11.28 -6.35
N GLN A 325 5.25 -10.85 -7.49
CA GLN A 325 5.64 -9.59 -8.12
C GLN A 325 5.21 -8.39 -7.30
N ASN A 326 3.97 -8.34 -6.81
CA ASN A 326 3.47 -7.20 -6.06
C ASN A 326 4.14 -7.11 -4.69
N ARG A 327 4.20 -8.22 -3.93
CA ARG A 327 4.87 -8.24 -2.61
C ARG A 327 6.37 -8.00 -2.74
N GLY A 328 7.04 -8.63 -3.70
CA GLY A 328 8.48 -8.40 -3.94
C GLY A 328 8.82 -6.97 -4.36
N ARG A 329 7.97 -6.32 -5.17
CA ARG A 329 8.11 -4.90 -5.52
C ARG A 329 7.87 -3.99 -4.32
N ALA A 330 6.85 -4.29 -3.51
CA ALA A 330 6.54 -3.52 -2.30
C ALA A 330 7.70 -3.59 -1.30
N SER A 331 8.20 -4.78 -0.97
CA SER A 331 9.37 -4.95 -0.10
C SER A 331 10.60 -4.27 -0.67
N GLY A 332 10.87 -4.41 -1.97
CA GLY A 332 12.01 -3.75 -2.62
C GLY A 332 11.95 -2.21 -2.52
N ARG A 333 10.76 -1.62 -2.67
CA ARG A 333 10.55 -0.18 -2.53
C ARG A 333 10.65 0.31 -1.10
N LEU A 334 10.05 -0.43 -0.16
CA LEU A 334 10.15 -0.17 1.27
C LEU A 334 11.62 -0.16 1.71
N ARG A 335 12.41 -1.15 1.23
CA ARG A 335 13.86 -1.16 1.44
C ARG A 335 14.55 0.07 0.89
N ALA A 336 14.23 0.48 -0.33
CA ALA A 336 14.85 1.65 -0.95
C ALA A 336 14.55 2.94 -0.17
N VAL A 337 13.32 3.11 0.34
CA VAL A 337 12.97 4.28 1.17
C VAL A 337 13.81 4.31 2.44
N LEU A 338 13.88 3.19 3.16
CA LEU A 338 14.62 3.14 4.42
C LEU A 338 16.14 3.23 4.19
N ALA A 339 16.66 2.63 3.13
CA ALA A 339 18.08 2.76 2.76
C ALA A 339 18.45 4.20 2.40
N SER A 340 17.53 4.97 1.81
CA SER A 340 17.71 6.40 1.53
C SER A 340 17.40 7.33 2.72
N SER A 341 17.27 6.79 3.94
CA SER A 341 17.12 7.59 5.17
C SER A 341 18.47 7.81 5.86
N ASP A 342 18.48 8.61 6.94
CA ASP A 342 19.68 8.81 7.75
C ASP A 342 20.24 7.47 8.25
N ALA A 343 21.52 7.23 7.99
CA ALA A 343 22.24 6.02 8.36
C ALA A 343 22.08 5.67 9.84
N GLU A 344 22.11 6.66 10.73
CA GLU A 344 22.04 6.41 12.18
C GLU A 344 20.71 5.76 12.61
N ARG A 345 19.64 5.91 11.83
CA ARG A 345 18.35 5.25 12.08
C ARG A 345 18.43 3.73 11.96
N LEU A 346 19.33 3.23 11.13
CA LEU A 346 19.54 1.79 10.95
C LEU A 346 20.38 1.20 12.09
N ARG A 347 21.23 2.01 12.75
CA ARG A 347 22.25 1.54 13.68
C ARG A 347 21.65 0.84 14.89
N ALA A 348 20.78 1.52 15.65
CA ALA A 348 20.23 0.94 16.87
C ALA A 348 19.36 -0.32 16.61
N PRO A 349 18.42 -0.33 15.65
CA PRO A 349 17.64 -1.52 15.32
C PRO A 349 18.52 -2.69 14.85
N LEU A 350 19.54 -2.43 14.03
CA LEU A 350 20.41 -3.48 13.50
C LEU A 350 21.27 -4.11 14.60
N MET A 351 21.82 -3.29 15.51
CA MET A 351 22.64 -3.76 16.62
C MET A 351 21.84 -4.49 17.70
N ALA A 352 20.52 -4.26 17.76
CA ALA A 352 19.63 -4.95 18.69
C ALA A 352 19.26 -6.39 18.26
N LEU A 353 19.60 -6.81 17.04
CA LEU A 353 19.26 -8.14 16.55
C LEU A 353 20.07 -9.24 17.25
N ASP A 354 19.38 -10.31 17.65
CA ASP A 354 20.02 -11.55 18.08
C ASP A 354 20.70 -12.25 16.90
N ALA A 355 21.77 -13.01 17.14
CA ALA A 355 22.46 -13.78 16.09
C ALA A 355 22.84 -12.94 14.85
N LEU A 356 23.31 -11.72 15.09
CA LEU A 356 23.61 -10.70 14.07
C LEU A 356 24.47 -11.26 12.92
N HIS A 357 25.43 -12.14 13.21
CA HIS A 357 26.26 -12.77 12.18
C HIS A 357 25.44 -13.67 11.24
N ALA A 358 24.65 -14.58 11.79
CA ALA A 358 23.83 -15.52 11.00
C ALA A 358 22.78 -14.77 10.16
N ARG A 359 22.20 -13.70 10.71
CA ARG A 359 21.27 -12.81 10.01
C ARG A 359 21.96 -12.07 8.87
N THR A 360 23.16 -11.53 9.12
CA THR A 360 23.98 -10.86 8.10
C THR A 360 24.35 -11.82 6.97
N LEU A 361 24.76 -13.06 7.27
CA LEU A 361 25.01 -14.08 6.25
C LEU A 361 23.78 -14.35 5.37
N SER A 362 22.60 -14.48 5.97
CA SER A 362 21.35 -14.69 5.24
C SER A 362 20.99 -13.47 4.36
N ALA A 363 21.18 -12.27 4.89
CA ALA A 363 20.93 -11.02 4.16
C ALA A 363 21.86 -10.86 2.97
N VAL A 364 23.17 -11.14 3.14
CA VAL A 364 24.16 -11.13 2.05
C VAL A 364 23.78 -12.11 0.95
N ALA A 365 23.39 -13.34 1.31
CA ALA A 365 22.95 -14.34 0.33
C ALA A 365 21.74 -13.84 -0.49
N ARG A 366 20.74 -13.24 0.16
CA ARG A 366 19.55 -12.68 -0.51
C ARG A 366 19.90 -11.45 -1.36
N HIS A 367 20.75 -10.57 -0.86
CA HIS A 367 21.23 -9.39 -1.58
C HIS A 367 21.92 -9.80 -2.88
N CYS A 368 22.90 -10.71 -2.81
CA CYS A 368 23.66 -11.15 -3.98
C CYS A 368 22.81 -11.98 -4.96
N ARG A 369 21.83 -12.74 -4.48
CA ARG A 369 20.84 -13.39 -5.35
C ARG A 369 20.04 -12.36 -6.15
N ASP A 370 19.56 -11.31 -5.49
CA ASP A 370 18.75 -10.28 -6.13
C ASP A 370 19.62 -9.40 -7.06
N TRP A 371 20.88 -9.16 -6.70
CA TRP A 371 21.88 -8.52 -7.56
C TRP A 371 22.16 -9.35 -8.82
N ALA A 372 22.29 -10.68 -8.71
CA ALA A 372 22.44 -11.56 -9.87
C ALA A 372 21.25 -11.44 -10.85
N TRP A 373 20.02 -11.41 -10.34
CA TRP A 373 18.83 -11.17 -11.16
C TRP A 373 18.86 -9.81 -11.85
N GLN A 374 19.35 -8.79 -11.16
CA GLN A 374 19.52 -7.47 -11.73
C GLN A 374 20.57 -7.47 -12.87
N GLN A 375 21.73 -8.09 -12.65
CA GLN A 375 22.79 -8.20 -13.65
C GLN A 375 22.36 -8.99 -14.88
N LEU A 376 21.59 -10.07 -14.68
CA LEU A 376 21.00 -10.85 -15.78
C LEU A 376 20.12 -10.00 -16.70
N SER A 377 19.37 -9.06 -16.14
CA SER A 377 18.51 -8.17 -16.94
C SER A 377 19.29 -7.11 -17.72
N ARG A 378 20.59 -6.97 -17.48
CA ARG A 378 21.43 -5.85 -17.93
C ARG A 378 22.75 -6.26 -18.58
N GLY A 379 22.96 -7.55 -18.81
CA GLY A 379 24.15 -8.07 -19.49
C GLY A 379 25.43 -8.00 -18.65
N PHE A 380 25.33 -8.09 -17.31
CA PHE A 380 26.49 -8.14 -16.40
C PHE A 380 27.42 -6.92 -16.47
N SER A 381 26.85 -5.71 -16.38
CA SER A 381 27.63 -4.47 -16.42
C SER A 381 28.35 -4.12 -15.11
N PHE A 382 27.99 -4.76 -13.99
CA PHE A 382 28.56 -4.53 -12.65
C PHE A 382 28.67 -3.05 -12.23
N ASP A 383 27.68 -2.24 -12.65
CA ASP A 383 27.59 -0.82 -12.32
C ASP A 383 27.42 -0.61 -10.79
N TYR A 384 28.48 -0.13 -10.13
CA TYR A 384 28.53 0.09 -8.67
C TYR A 384 27.64 1.24 -8.19
N GLY A 385 27.28 2.17 -9.09
CA GLY A 385 26.42 3.30 -8.76
C GLY A 385 24.94 2.92 -8.61
N ARG A 386 24.60 1.65 -8.78
CA ARG A 386 23.22 1.24 -8.96
C ARG A 386 22.68 0.45 -7.80
N SER A 387 21.62 1.00 -7.20
CA SER A 387 20.84 0.31 -6.17
C SER A 387 20.30 -1.04 -6.67
N VAL A 388 20.39 -2.07 -5.83
CA VAL A 388 19.83 -3.41 -6.09
C VAL A 388 18.30 -3.38 -5.95
N SER A 389 17.81 -2.57 -5.01
CA SER A 389 16.40 -2.39 -4.72
C SER A 389 15.76 -1.35 -5.66
N PRO A 390 14.56 -1.62 -6.22
CA PRO A 390 13.89 -0.66 -7.09
C PRO A 390 13.46 0.56 -6.26
N PRO A 391 13.85 1.79 -6.64
CA PRO A 391 13.51 2.97 -5.87
C PRO A 391 12.00 3.22 -5.89
N CYS A 392 11.49 3.77 -4.79
CA CYS A 392 10.35 4.67 -4.90
C CYS A 392 10.81 5.81 -5.80
N LEU A 393 10.08 6.05 -6.89
CA LEU A 393 10.30 7.32 -7.59
C LEU A 393 9.83 8.36 -6.59
N ASP A 394 10.73 9.23 -6.15
CA ASP A 394 10.33 10.42 -5.43
C ASP A 394 9.27 11.10 -6.30
N ASP A 395 8.14 11.44 -5.70
CA ASP A 395 7.44 12.61 -6.19
C ASP A 395 8.23 13.75 -5.54
N PRO A 396 9.20 14.38 -6.24
CA PRO A 396 10.05 15.41 -5.64
C PRO A 396 9.22 16.53 -5.01
N ASP A 397 7.96 16.67 -5.46
CA ASP A 397 6.97 17.61 -4.98
C ASP A 397 5.75 16.90 -4.39
N GLY A 398 5.94 15.81 -3.62
CA GLY A 398 4.87 15.30 -2.76
C GLY A 398 4.28 16.48 -2.00
N GLN A 399 3.11 16.96 -2.45
CA GLN A 399 2.68 18.32 -2.17
C GLN A 399 2.57 18.48 -0.66
N PRO A 400 3.47 19.28 -0.03
CA PRO A 400 3.55 19.32 1.42
C PRO A 400 2.22 19.84 1.96
N PRO A 401 1.91 19.59 3.24
CA PRO A 401 0.77 20.24 3.87
C PRO A 401 0.78 21.75 3.65
N TYR A 402 -0.39 22.40 3.65
CA TYR A 402 -0.42 23.86 3.56
C TYR A 402 0.31 24.50 4.74
N SER A 403 1.00 25.61 4.48
CA SER A 403 1.60 26.42 5.56
C SER A 403 0.50 27.04 6.44
N VAL A 404 0.84 27.52 7.63
CA VAL A 404 -0.12 28.19 8.54
C VAL A 404 -0.82 29.37 7.85
N ASP A 405 -0.08 30.12 7.02
CA ASP A 405 -0.62 31.25 6.25
C ASP A 405 -1.58 30.78 5.14
N ASP A 406 -1.25 29.68 4.47
CA ASP A 406 -2.11 29.07 3.44
C ASP A 406 -3.39 28.50 4.06
N LEU A 407 -3.31 27.85 5.23
CA LEU A 407 -4.46 27.35 5.97
C LEU A 407 -5.37 28.49 6.43
N SER A 408 -4.80 29.63 6.82
CA SER A 408 -5.58 30.83 7.18
C SER A 408 -6.32 31.40 5.96
N ALA A 409 -5.67 31.47 4.80
CA ALA A 409 -6.32 31.86 3.55
C ALA A 409 -7.38 30.84 3.10
N LEU A 410 -7.13 29.54 3.29
CA LEU A 410 -8.09 28.48 3.01
C LEU A 410 -9.34 28.61 3.88
N ARG A 411 -9.18 28.85 5.19
CA ARG A 411 -10.29 29.10 6.13
C ARG A 411 -11.14 30.31 5.68
N CYS A 412 -10.51 31.40 5.27
CA CYS A 412 -11.20 32.57 4.71
C CYS A 412 -11.99 32.23 3.45
N TRP A 413 -11.40 31.42 2.56
CA TRP A 413 -12.06 30.97 1.33
C TRP A 413 -13.26 30.06 1.63
N VAL A 414 -13.15 29.15 2.61
CA VAL A 414 -14.28 28.33 3.07
C VAL A 414 -15.40 29.20 3.64
N MET A 415 -15.07 30.23 4.43
CA MET A 415 -16.07 31.19 4.90
C MET A 415 -16.74 31.94 3.73
N LEU A 416 -15.97 32.33 2.71
CA LEU A 416 -16.51 32.91 1.47
C LEU A 416 -17.47 31.94 0.77
N VAL A 417 -17.16 30.65 0.72
CA VAL A 417 -18.04 29.60 0.15
C VAL A 417 -19.35 29.50 0.94
N ILE A 418 -19.28 29.52 2.28
CA ILE A 418 -20.44 29.47 3.18
C ILE A 418 -21.38 30.66 2.91
N VAL A 419 -20.87 31.90 3.00
CA VAL A 419 -21.70 33.10 2.80
C VAL A 419 -22.23 33.21 1.36
N ARG A 420 -21.56 32.58 0.38
CA ARG A 420 -22.03 32.49 -1.01
C ARG A 420 -23.06 31.40 -1.24
N GLY A 421 -23.40 30.60 -0.22
CA GLY A 421 -24.41 29.54 -0.28
C GLY A 421 -23.93 28.32 -1.07
N ARG A 422 -22.64 28.00 -0.99
CA ARG A 422 -22.00 26.94 -1.79
C ARG A 422 -21.39 25.80 -0.96
N LEU A 423 -21.73 25.71 0.33
CA LEU A 423 -21.22 24.66 1.22
C LEU A 423 -21.50 23.25 0.68
N GLY A 424 -22.72 22.94 0.26
CA GLY A 424 -23.03 21.62 -0.33
C GLY A 424 -22.30 21.34 -1.66
N HIS A 425 -21.89 22.38 -2.41
CA HIS A 425 -21.05 22.18 -3.60
C HIS A 425 -19.61 21.89 -3.20
N LEU A 426 -19.09 22.56 -2.15
CA LEU A 426 -17.77 22.29 -1.60
C LEU A 426 -17.68 20.85 -1.08
N GLN A 427 -18.63 20.40 -0.25
CA GLN A 427 -18.64 19.03 0.29
C GLN A 427 -18.62 17.99 -0.83
N ARG A 428 -19.54 18.12 -1.80
CA ARG A 428 -19.57 17.21 -2.96
C ARG A 428 -18.31 17.29 -3.80
N TRP A 429 -17.79 18.50 -4.07
CA TRP A 429 -16.60 18.67 -4.89
C TRP A 429 -15.33 18.15 -4.21
N VAL A 430 -15.23 18.29 -2.88
CA VAL A 430 -14.15 17.67 -2.11
C VAL A 430 -14.24 16.17 -2.32
N GLN A 431 -15.35 15.51 -2.02
CA GLN A 431 -15.50 14.06 -2.13
C GLN A 431 -15.33 13.53 -3.57
N GLU A 432 -16.11 14.05 -4.53
CA GLU A 432 -16.25 13.47 -5.87
C GLU A 432 -15.30 14.08 -6.92
N GLY A 433 -14.73 15.25 -6.64
CA GLY A 433 -13.93 16.02 -7.60
C GLY A 433 -14.75 16.74 -8.66
N SER A 434 -16.07 16.65 -8.55
CA SER A 434 -17.05 17.32 -9.39
C SER A 434 -18.25 17.75 -8.55
N THR A 435 -18.98 18.76 -8.99
CA THR A 435 -20.27 19.13 -8.38
C THR A 435 -21.47 18.42 -9.02
N GLY A 436 -21.22 17.61 -10.07
CA GLY A 436 -22.25 16.96 -10.90
C GLY A 436 -22.93 17.89 -11.92
N ASP A 437 -22.70 19.20 -11.84
CA ASP A 437 -23.32 20.22 -12.67
C ASP A 437 -22.30 21.22 -13.26
N ARG A 438 -22.72 21.95 -14.29
CA ARG A 438 -21.91 23.04 -14.87
C ARG A 438 -22.18 24.37 -14.16
N ASP A 439 -22.01 24.40 -12.84
CA ASP A 439 -22.24 25.63 -12.08
C ASP A 439 -21.13 26.67 -12.34
N THR A 440 -21.48 27.67 -13.14
CA THR A 440 -20.60 28.81 -13.47
C THR A 440 -20.19 29.63 -12.24
N GLN A 441 -20.98 29.63 -11.16
CA GLN A 441 -20.62 30.35 -9.93
C GLN A 441 -19.57 29.58 -9.12
N TRP A 442 -19.69 28.26 -9.03
CA TRP A 442 -18.64 27.41 -8.46
C TRP A 442 -17.32 27.57 -9.22
N GLY A 443 -17.36 27.49 -10.55
CA GLY A 443 -16.17 27.72 -11.38
C GLY A 443 -15.53 29.11 -11.17
N ARG A 444 -16.33 30.15 -10.92
CA ARG A 444 -15.81 31.49 -10.57
C ARG A 444 -15.20 31.54 -9.17
N LEU A 445 -15.74 30.82 -8.19
CA LEU A 445 -15.15 30.74 -6.85
C LEU A 445 -13.78 30.07 -6.90
N LEU A 446 -13.64 28.97 -7.64
CA LEU A 446 -12.35 28.30 -7.84
C LEU A 446 -11.36 29.16 -8.65
N ALA A 447 -11.82 29.84 -9.71
CA ALA A 447 -10.92 30.58 -10.61
C ALA A 447 -10.58 32.01 -10.15
N LYS A 448 -11.44 32.66 -9.35
CA LYS A 448 -11.25 34.06 -8.94
C LYS A 448 -11.33 34.29 -7.43
N GLY A 449 -12.03 33.43 -6.69
CA GLY A 449 -12.18 33.56 -5.25
C GLY A 449 -11.05 32.90 -4.47
N LEU A 450 -10.50 31.80 -5.00
CA LEU A 450 -9.41 31.04 -4.40
C LEU A 450 -8.06 31.70 -4.73
N PRO A 451 -7.20 32.00 -3.74
CA PRO A 451 -5.84 32.47 -3.97
C PRO A 451 -5.04 31.54 -4.89
N ASP A 452 -4.23 32.08 -5.79
CA ASP A 452 -3.46 31.29 -6.77
C ASP A 452 -2.45 30.33 -6.08
N ARG A 453 -1.93 30.71 -4.91
CA ARG A 453 -1.01 29.87 -4.11
C ARG A 453 -1.65 28.59 -3.54
N LEU A 454 -2.97 28.54 -3.42
CA LEU A 454 -3.74 27.36 -3.01
C LEU A 454 -4.12 26.47 -4.20
N ARG A 455 -3.56 26.73 -5.38
CA ARG A 455 -3.75 25.93 -6.59
C ARG A 455 -2.43 25.24 -6.91
N ASP A 456 -2.54 24.00 -7.37
CA ASP A 456 -1.38 23.21 -7.75
C ASP A 456 -0.79 23.74 -9.05
N GLN A 457 0.53 23.92 -9.06
CA GLN A 457 1.26 24.30 -10.25
C GLN A 457 1.50 23.06 -11.11
N GLY A 458 0.57 22.78 -12.03
CA GLY A 458 0.66 21.64 -12.94
C GLY A 458 -0.05 21.86 -14.26
N GLU A 459 0.48 21.24 -15.32
CA GLU A 459 -0.14 21.22 -16.66
C GLU A 459 -1.37 20.30 -16.67
N GLY A 460 -2.55 20.86 -16.38
CA GLY A 460 -3.81 20.15 -16.56
C GLY A 460 -4.93 20.68 -15.68
N ALA A 461 -6.17 20.65 -16.19
CA ALA A 461 -7.34 21.09 -15.43
C ALA A 461 -7.74 20.11 -14.31
N ARG A 462 -7.37 18.82 -14.41
CA ARG A 462 -7.79 17.77 -13.46
C ARG A 462 -6.96 17.69 -12.17
N GLY A 463 -5.67 18.02 -12.21
CA GLY A 463 -4.77 17.96 -11.05
C GLY A 463 -4.48 19.30 -10.39
N ARG A 464 -5.18 20.38 -10.78
CA ARG A 464 -4.94 21.75 -10.28
C ARG A 464 -5.35 21.97 -8.82
N TYR A 465 -6.14 21.05 -8.25
CA TYR A 465 -6.73 21.21 -6.93
C TYR A 465 -6.61 19.95 -6.09
N ASP A 466 -5.64 19.08 -6.40
CA ASP A 466 -5.47 17.83 -5.68
C ASP A 466 -4.97 18.06 -4.25
N ARG A 467 -3.99 18.97 -4.05
CA ARG A 467 -3.58 19.40 -2.70
C ARG A 467 -4.74 20.00 -1.94
N LEU A 468 -5.42 20.97 -2.57
CA LEU A 468 -6.56 21.66 -1.95
C LEU A 468 -7.65 20.68 -1.49
N ARG A 469 -8.00 19.70 -2.33
CA ARG A 469 -9.00 18.69 -1.96
C ARG A 469 -8.51 17.77 -0.84
N ALA A 470 -7.23 17.39 -0.85
CA ALA A 470 -6.66 16.57 0.23
C ALA A 470 -6.69 17.32 1.56
N GLU A 471 -6.31 18.60 1.56
CA GLU A 471 -6.32 19.47 2.75
C GLU A 471 -7.73 19.72 3.29
N LEU A 472 -8.70 19.91 2.40
CA LEU A 472 -10.10 20.05 2.79
C LEU A 472 -10.71 18.73 3.30
N ALA A 473 -10.25 17.57 2.85
CA ALA A 473 -10.70 16.30 3.40
C ALA A 473 -10.09 16.01 4.78
N GLU A 474 -8.86 16.51 5.03
CA GLU A 474 -8.14 16.29 6.29
C GLU A 474 -8.53 17.30 7.38
N ALA A 475 -8.63 18.58 7.02
CA ALA A 475 -8.86 19.68 7.96
C ALA A 475 -10.23 20.36 7.80
N GLY A 476 -11.04 19.96 6.82
CA GLY A 476 -12.31 20.61 6.48
C GLY A 476 -13.28 20.66 7.65
N ASP A 477 -13.53 19.54 8.32
CA ASP A 477 -14.52 19.48 9.41
C ASP A 477 -14.07 20.29 10.63
N THR A 478 -12.78 20.28 10.94
CA THR A 478 -12.20 21.16 11.95
C THR A 478 -12.37 22.63 11.57
N MET A 479 -12.10 23.01 10.31
CA MET A 479 -12.34 24.37 9.84
C MET A 479 -13.82 24.76 9.89
N LEU A 480 -14.73 23.86 9.53
CA LEU A 480 -16.17 24.11 9.58
C LEU A 480 -16.65 24.31 11.02
N ARG A 481 -16.19 23.49 11.97
CA ARG A 481 -16.46 23.67 13.41
C ARG A 481 -15.96 25.02 13.92
N GLU A 482 -14.73 25.40 13.57
CA GLU A 482 -14.17 26.71 13.94
C GLU A 482 -14.94 27.89 13.33
N LEU A 483 -15.50 27.73 12.12
CA LEU A 483 -16.27 28.76 11.44
C LEU A 483 -17.74 28.83 11.89
N THR A 484 -18.25 27.79 12.54
CA THR A 484 -19.67 27.68 12.96
C THR A 484 -20.11 28.80 13.89
N PRO A 485 -19.34 29.22 14.92
CA PRO A 485 -19.71 30.35 15.77
C PRO A 485 -19.86 31.67 14.99
N ILE A 486 -19.04 31.87 13.96
CA ILE A 486 -19.05 33.08 13.13
C ILE A 486 -20.23 33.03 12.17
N ALA A 487 -20.48 31.87 11.54
CA ALA A 487 -21.66 31.64 10.71
C ALA A 487 -22.96 31.88 11.50
N THR A 488 -23.02 31.44 12.76
CA THR A 488 -24.17 31.65 13.67
C THR A 488 -24.40 33.13 13.94
N GLN A 489 -23.34 33.89 14.23
CA GLN A 489 -23.44 35.34 14.44
C GLN A 489 -23.87 36.09 13.18
N ILE A 490 -23.43 35.65 12.00
CA ILE A 490 -23.88 36.21 10.71
C ILE A 490 -25.35 35.88 10.45
N ALA A 491 -25.78 34.65 10.70
CA ALA A 491 -27.17 34.23 10.55
C ALA A 491 -28.09 35.02 11.49
N ALA A 492 -27.65 35.32 12.71
CA ALA A 492 -28.38 36.16 13.67
C ALA A 492 -28.55 37.62 13.22
N LEU A 493 -27.90 38.05 12.13
CA LEU A 493 -28.18 39.34 11.49
C LEU A 493 -29.47 39.32 10.66
N ASP A 494 -30.14 38.18 10.51
CA ASP A 494 -31.41 38.10 9.80
C ASP A 494 -32.44 39.07 10.40
N GLY A 495 -33.16 39.78 9.54
CA GLY A 495 -34.01 40.91 9.93
C GLY A 495 -33.31 42.28 10.07
N THR A 496 -31.97 42.34 10.12
CA THR A 496 -31.22 43.61 10.08
C THR A 496 -31.23 44.17 8.64
N LYS A 497 -31.42 45.49 8.46
CA LYS A 497 -31.56 46.13 7.15
C LYS A 497 -30.61 47.32 6.95
N GLY A 498 -30.40 47.68 5.68
CA GLY A 498 -29.70 48.91 5.29
C GLY A 498 -28.22 48.94 5.68
N ALA A 499 -27.70 50.14 5.98
CA ALA A 499 -26.29 50.35 6.30
C ALA A 499 -25.82 49.59 7.56
N ALA A 500 -26.71 49.43 8.55
CA ALA A 500 -26.42 48.70 9.78
C ALA A 500 -26.12 47.22 9.53
N LEU A 501 -26.78 46.59 8.54
CA LEU A 501 -26.48 45.22 8.15
C LEU A 501 -25.06 45.10 7.61
N GLY A 502 -24.67 46.00 6.70
CA GLY A 502 -23.32 46.01 6.13
C GLY A 502 -22.24 46.21 7.19
N GLN A 503 -22.42 47.18 8.10
CA GLN A 503 -21.48 47.44 9.19
C GLN A 503 -21.30 46.25 10.12
N ARG A 504 -22.41 45.64 10.57
CA ARG A 504 -22.36 44.48 11.48
C ARG A 504 -21.77 43.25 10.80
N PHE A 505 -22.14 43.00 9.53
CA PHE A 505 -21.58 41.89 8.76
C PHE A 505 -20.07 42.05 8.56
N THR A 506 -19.61 43.25 8.20
CA THR A 506 -18.17 43.51 8.07
C THR A 506 -17.45 43.34 9.41
N ALA A 507 -18.00 43.88 10.50
CA ALA A 507 -17.38 43.78 11.82
C ALA A 507 -17.22 42.34 12.32
N LEU A 508 -18.09 41.41 11.90
CA LEU A 508 -17.98 39.98 12.22
C LEU A 508 -16.90 39.25 11.41
N LEU A 509 -16.75 39.60 10.13
CA LEU A 509 -15.82 38.90 9.23
C LEU A 509 -14.41 39.47 9.23
N GLU A 510 -14.26 40.79 9.36
CA GLU A 510 -12.97 41.49 9.28
C GLU A 510 -11.88 40.91 10.22
N PRO A 511 -12.17 40.52 11.48
CA PRO A 511 -11.15 39.97 12.37
C PRO A 511 -10.53 38.65 11.92
N ILE A 512 -11.22 37.89 11.07
CA ILE A 512 -10.77 36.58 10.59
C ILE A 512 -10.39 36.56 9.12
N TRP A 513 -10.49 37.70 8.42
CA TRP A 513 -10.32 37.75 6.97
C TRP A 513 -8.89 38.08 6.57
N THR A 514 -8.37 37.42 5.53
CA THR A 514 -7.05 37.71 4.95
C THR A 514 -7.17 38.51 3.64
N ASP A 515 -6.15 39.32 3.33
CA ASP A 515 -6.12 40.13 2.11
C ASP A 515 -6.04 39.30 0.82
N ASP A 516 -5.63 38.04 0.92
CA ASP A 516 -5.51 37.12 -0.22
C ASP A 516 -6.87 36.66 -0.76
N VAL A 517 -7.92 36.70 0.06
CA VAL A 517 -9.27 36.26 -0.31
C VAL A 517 -10.18 37.45 -0.51
N THR A 518 -10.85 37.52 -1.67
CA THR A 518 -11.74 38.64 -1.98
C THR A 518 -12.86 38.81 -0.95
N PHE A 519 -12.87 39.95 -0.24
CA PHE A 519 -13.88 40.25 0.77
C PHE A 519 -15.30 40.40 0.17
N PRO A 520 -16.34 39.82 0.78
CA PRO A 520 -17.73 39.91 0.34
C PRO A 520 -18.37 41.29 0.63
N LYS A 521 -18.13 42.30 -0.23
CA LYS A 521 -18.54 43.71 -0.01
C LYS A 521 -19.94 44.12 -0.51
N VAL A 522 -20.72 43.22 -1.10
CA VAL A 522 -22.02 43.54 -1.73
C VAL A 522 -23.06 42.45 -1.48
N ARG A 523 -24.35 42.77 -1.51
CA ARG A 523 -25.46 41.79 -1.34
C ARG A 523 -25.51 41.11 0.04
N TYR A 524 -25.19 41.85 1.10
CA TYR A 524 -25.16 41.35 2.49
C TYR A 524 -26.41 40.55 2.91
N LYS A 525 -27.61 40.98 2.50
CA LYS A 525 -28.85 40.24 2.78
C LYS A 525 -28.81 38.80 2.24
N GLY A 526 -28.36 38.63 1.00
CA GLY A 526 -28.24 37.30 0.39
C GLY A 526 -27.18 36.44 1.08
N TYR A 527 -26.12 37.05 1.62
CA TYR A 527 -25.11 36.32 2.40
C TYR A 527 -25.64 35.81 3.73
N VAL A 528 -26.43 36.63 4.44
CA VAL A 528 -27.13 36.19 5.66
C VAL A 528 -28.10 35.06 5.34
N GLU A 529 -28.96 35.23 4.33
CA GLU A 529 -29.91 34.20 3.89
C GLU A 529 -29.22 32.87 3.51
N ASN A 530 -28.05 32.94 2.86
CA ASN A 530 -27.26 31.76 2.54
C ASN A 530 -26.60 31.12 3.77
N THR A 531 -26.15 31.93 4.72
CA THR A 531 -25.51 31.45 5.96
C THR A 531 -26.54 30.74 6.85
N VAL A 532 -27.76 31.30 6.95
CA VAL A 532 -28.90 30.64 7.61
C VAL A 532 -29.18 29.25 7.00
N LYS A 533 -29.12 29.12 5.67
CA LYS A 533 -29.28 27.83 4.99
C LYS A 533 -28.11 26.87 5.18
N ALA A 534 -26.93 27.37 5.53
CA ALA A 534 -25.74 26.57 5.76
C ALA A 534 -25.66 26.03 7.19
N LEU A 535 -26.25 26.71 8.19
CA LEU A 535 -26.19 26.28 9.60
C LEU A 535 -26.63 24.82 9.81
N PRO A 536 -27.75 24.34 9.24
CA PRO A 536 -28.13 22.93 9.41
C PRO A 536 -27.09 21.95 8.83
N LEU A 537 -26.27 22.38 7.87
CA LEU A 537 -25.20 21.54 7.30
C LEU A 537 -23.89 21.60 8.12
N LEU A 538 -23.78 22.56 9.04
CA LEU A 538 -22.63 22.73 9.94
C LEU A 538 -22.87 22.03 11.30
N GLU A 539 -24.12 21.81 11.67
CA GLU A 539 -24.55 21.25 12.97
C GLU A 539 -24.79 19.73 12.96
N LEU A 540 -24.62 19.05 11.80
CA LEU A 540 -25.03 17.64 11.63
C LEU A 540 -24.08 16.58 12.23
N ASP A 541 -22.91 16.95 12.76
CA ASP A 541 -21.91 15.98 13.24
C ASP A 541 -21.90 15.76 14.77
N GLU A 542 -22.70 16.48 15.57
CA GLU A 542 -22.69 16.32 17.04
C GLU A 542 -23.63 15.21 17.56
N VAL A 543 -24.34 14.47 16.70
CA VAL A 543 -25.41 13.54 17.14
C VAL A 543 -25.03 12.04 17.10
N GLU A 544 -23.89 11.65 16.52
CA GLU A 544 -23.54 10.21 16.41
C GLU A 544 -22.58 9.67 17.49
N GLU A 545 -21.90 10.51 18.29
CA GLU A 545 -21.01 10.00 19.36
C GLU A 545 -21.75 9.47 20.61
N ASP A 546 -23.01 9.88 20.87
CA ASP A 546 -23.78 9.46 22.05
C ASP A 546 -24.63 8.18 21.83
N ALA A 547 -24.64 7.60 20.61
CA ALA A 547 -25.46 6.42 20.31
C ALA A 547 -24.76 5.06 20.54
N HIS A 548 -23.53 5.05 21.07
CA HIS A 548 -22.76 3.82 21.35
C HIS A 548 -22.41 3.60 22.83
N GLU A 549 -22.95 4.40 23.75
CA GLU A 549 -22.98 4.08 25.18
C GLU A 549 -24.39 3.70 25.64
N HIS A 550 -24.97 2.58 25.18
CA HIS A 550 -26.01 1.84 25.90
C HIS A 550 -26.06 0.36 25.55
#